data_AF-A0A816IUF0-F1
#
_entry.id   AF-A0A816IUF0-F1
#
_cell.length_a   1.000
_cell.length_b   1.000
_cell.length_c   1.000
_cell.angle_alpha   90.00
_cell.angle_beta   90.00
_cell.angle_gamma   90.00
#
_symmetry.space_group_name_H-M   'P 1'
#
loop_
_entity.id
_entity.type
_entity.pdbx_description
1 polymer ?
#
loop_
_entity_poly.entity_id
_entity_poly.type
_entity_poly.pdbx_seq_one_letter_code
_entity_poly.pdbx_strand_id
1 'polypeptide(L)'
;MKIFIPSRNLILATTIFLVFIAPIKSQDSPEDFLAAHNEARAAVGVGHLTWDVRVALYATTYANHRRGDCALKNSEGASGEPGPYCNIPSCDM
;
A
#
# COMPACT_ATOMS: atom_id res chain seq x y z
N MET A 1 -0.65 -44.66 -25.26
CA MET A 1 0.58 -43.96 -24.83
C MET A 1 0.43 -43.64 -23.35
N LYS A 2 1.18 -44.29 -22.45
CA LYS A 2 1.11 -44.05 -21.00
C LYS A 2 2.13 -42.97 -20.67
N ILE A 3 1.65 -41.78 -20.30
CA ILE A 3 2.50 -40.65 -19.92
C ILE A 3 3.00 -40.95 -18.50
N PHE A 4 4.24 -41.40 -18.38
CA PHE A 4 4.89 -41.61 -17.08
C PHE A 4 5.44 -40.27 -16.59
N ILE A 5 4.62 -39.54 -15.82
CA ILE A 5 5.06 -38.29 -15.18
C ILE A 5 5.77 -38.69 -13.88
N PRO A 6 7.09 -38.50 -13.75
CA PRO A 6 7.81 -38.89 -12.54
C PRO A 6 7.31 -38.08 -11.34
N SER A 7 7.28 -38.70 -10.15
CA SER A 7 6.78 -38.10 -8.91
C SER A 7 7.39 -36.73 -8.61
N ARG A 8 8.67 -36.52 -8.95
CA ARG A 8 9.36 -35.24 -8.85
C ARG A 8 8.71 -34.12 -9.69
N ASN A 9 8.19 -34.43 -10.87
CA ASN A 9 7.52 -33.46 -11.73
C ASN A 9 6.10 -33.17 -11.21
N LEU A 10 5.44 -34.15 -10.60
CA LEU A 10 4.14 -33.94 -9.95
C LEU A 10 4.27 -33.03 -8.72
N ILE A 11 5.30 -33.25 -7.89
CA ILE A 11 5.60 -32.40 -6.73
C ILE A 11 5.93 -30.96 -7.16
N LEU A 12 6.71 -30.79 -8.23
CA LEU A 12 7.03 -29.46 -8.75
C LEU A 12 5.80 -28.75 -9.32
N ALA A 13 4.93 -29.48 -10.02
CA ALA A 13 3.69 -28.91 -10.57
C ALA A 13 2.71 -28.50 -9.45
N THR A 14 2.60 -29.28 -8.38
CA THR A 14 1.72 -28.95 -7.25
C THR A 14 2.21 -27.75 -6.43
N THR A 15 3.52 -27.61 -6.20
CA THR A 15 4.06 -26.44 -5.49
C THR A 15 3.87 -25.14 -6.27
N ILE A 16 4.12 -25.16 -7.58
CA ILE A 16 3.88 -24.01 -8.46
C ILE A 16 2.40 -23.61 -8.44
N PHE A 17 1.49 -24.57 -8.57
CA PHE A 17 0.06 -24.33 -8.52
C PHE A 17 -0.40 -23.68 -7.20
N LEU A 18 0.15 -24.12 -6.06
CA LEU A 18 -0.16 -23.54 -4.74
C LEU A 18 0.32 -22.09 -4.60
N VAL A 19 1.48 -21.74 -5.16
CA VAL A 19 2.00 -20.36 -5.15
C VAL A 19 1.10 -19.43 -5.96
N PHE A 20 0.55 -19.89 -7.09
CA PHE A 20 -0.36 -19.09 -7.93
C PHE A 20 -1.76 -18.88 -7.32
N ILE A 21 -2.20 -19.76 -6.40
CA ILE A 21 -3.51 -19.65 -5.74
C ILE A 21 -3.46 -18.76 -4.49
N ALA A 22 -2.28 -18.57 -3.91
CA ALA A 22 -2.14 -17.73 -2.73
C ALA A 22 -2.54 -16.27 -3.07
N PRO A 23 -3.48 -15.66 -2.33
CA PRO A 23 -3.81 -14.25 -2.53
C PRO A 23 -2.57 -13.41 -2.22
N ILE A 24 -2.19 -12.52 -3.14
CA ILE A 24 -1.18 -11.50 -2.87
C ILE A 24 -1.77 -10.58 -1.80
N LYS A 25 -1.32 -10.75 -0.55
CA LYS A 25 -1.63 -9.80 0.50
C LYS A 25 -0.73 -8.59 0.31
N SER A 26 -1.33 -7.43 0.02
CA SER A 26 -0.61 -6.17 0.15
C SER A 26 -0.22 -5.98 1.61
N GLN A 27 1.00 -5.52 1.84
CA GLN A 27 1.43 -5.00 3.12
C GLN A 27 0.69 -3.67 3.35
N ASP A 28 -0.30 -3.68 4.26
CA ASP A 28 -1.18 -2.55 4.55
C ASP A 28 -1.17 -2.15 6.04
N SER A 29 -0.15 -2.60 6.79
CA SER A 29 0.01 -2.17 8.18
C SER A 29 0.55 -0.74 8.26
N PRO A 30 0.23 0.02 9.31
CA PRO A 30 0.82 1.33 9.57
C PRO A 30 2.35 1.37 9.47
N GLU A 31 2.99 0.31 9.96
CA GLU A 31 4.44 0.16 10.00
C GLU A 31 5.04 0.09 8.59
N ASP A 32 4.37 -0.60 7.66
CA ASP A 32 4.84 -0.74 6.27
C ASP A 32 4.91 0.62 5.58
N PHE A 33 3.87 1.45 5.78
CA PHE A 33 3.86 2.82 5.26
C PHE A 33 4.94 3.68 5.94
N LEU A 34 5.03 3.64 7.27
CA LEU A 34 5.92 4.52 8.02
C LEU A 34 7.40 4.19 7.81
N ALA A 35 7.75 2.90 7.75
CA ALA A 35 9.12 2.43 7.58
C ALA A 35 9.70 2.88 6.23
N ALA A 36 8.97 2.66 5.13
CA ALA A 36 9.40 3.05 3.79
C ALA A 36 9.62 4.57 3.67
N HIS A 37 8.74 5.38 4.26
CA HIS A 37 8.88 6.84 4.26
C HIS A 37 10.07 7.29 5.12
N ASN A 38 10.25 6.70 6.30
CA ASN A 38 11.33 7.08 7.20
C ASN A 38 12.70 6.68 6.65
N GLU A 39 12.80 5.54 5.96
CA GLU A 39 14.01 5.14 5.24
C GLU A 39 14.37 6.19 4.17
N ALA A 40 13.40 6.58 3.33
CA ALA A 40 13.63 7.59 2.29
C ALA A 40 14.00 8.96 2.87
N ARG A 41 13.34 9.39 3.95
CA ARG A 41 13.64 10.67 4.64
C ARG A 41 15.03 10.66 5.27
N ALA A 42 15.40 9.57 5.94
CA ALA A 42 16.72 9.41 6.53
C ALA A 42 17.83 9.45 5.47
N ALA A 43 17.60 8.86 4.30
CA ALA A 43 18.56 8.87 3.18
C ALA A 43 18.90 10.28 2.68
N VAL A 44 18.02 11.26 2.91
CA VAL A 44 18.21 12.67 2.56
C VAL A 44 18.42 13.58 3.77
N GLY A 45 18.68 13.01 4.96
CA GLY A 45 18.97 13.78 6.19
C GLY A 45 17.75 14.47 6.81
N VAL A 46 16.54 14.04 6.45
CA VAL A 46 15.28 14.57 6.99
C VAL A 46 14.78 13.67 8.13
N GLY A 47 14.29 14.29 9.21
CA GLY A 47 13.83 13.56 10.41
C GLY A 47 12.63 12.63 10.15
N HIS A 48 12.48 11.60 10.98
CA HIS A 48 11.42 10.60 10.83
C HIS A 48 10.02 11.17 11.12
N LEU A 49 9.02 10.58 10.46
CA LEU A 49 7.60 10.75 10.72
C LEU A 49 7.14 9.81 11.84
N THR A 50 6.03 10.16 12.47
CA THR A 50 5.26 9.32 13.38
C THR A 50 3.86 9.07 12.82
N TRP A 51 3.25 7.96 13.20
CA TRP A 51 1.89 7.63 12.77
C TRP A 51 0.85 8.48 13.53
N ASP A 52 -0.06 9.14 12.80
CA ASP A 52 -1.23 9.82 13.37
C ASP A 52 -2.51 9.10 12.93
N VAL A 53 -3.29 8.64 13.91
CA VAL A 53 -4.54 7.86 13.70
C VAL A 53 -5.61 8.67 12.94
N ARG A 54 -5.66 9.99 13.10
CA ARG A 54 -6.62 10.85 12.38
C ARG A 54 -6.28 10.95 10.90
N VAL A 55 -4.99 11.03 10.56
CA VAL A 55 -4.52 10.99 9.16
C VAL A 55 -4.90 9.67 8.51
N ALA A 56 -4.67 8.56 9.21
CA ALA A 56 -5.02 7.23 8.72
C ALA A 56 -6.54 7.09 8.45
N LEU A 57 -7.37 7.58 9.38
CA LEU A 57 -8.83 7.55 9.24
C LEU A 57 -9.32 8.40 8.05
N TYR A 58 -8.73 9.59 7.87
CA TYR A 58 -9.04 10.44 6.73
C TYR A 58 -8.66 9.78 5.40
N ALA A 59 -7.42 9.29 5.29
CA ALA A 59 -6.92 8.63 4.08
C ALA A 59 -7.76 7.41 3.71
N THR A 60 -8.13 6.59 4.70
CA THR A 60 -9.02 5.43 4.52
C THR A 60 -10.40 5.85 4.02
N THR A 61 -10.97 6.91 4.61
CA THR A 61 -12.28 7.44 4.21
C THR A 61 -12.26 7.95 2.76
N TYR A 62 -11.22 8.68 2.38
CA TYR A 62 -11.04 9.17 1.02
C TYR A 62 -10.85 8.04 0.02
N ALA A 63 -9.98 7.06 0.33
CA ALA A 63 -9.77 5.90 -0.52
C ALA A 63 -11.07 5.10 -0.73
N ASN A 64 -11.89 4.95 0.32
CA ASN A 64 -13.21 4.31 0.22
C ASN A 64 -14.15 5.09 -0.71
N HIS A 65 -14.12 6.42 -0.68
CA HIS A 65 -14.89 7.26 -1.60
C HIS A 65 -14.43 7.09 -3.06
N ARG A 66 -13.10 7.07 -3.32
CA ARG A 66 -12.53 6.91 -4.67
C ARG A 66 -12.63 5.49 -5.22
N ARG A 67 -12.76 4.47 -4.37
CA ARG A 67 -12.90 3.06 -4.80
C ARG A 67 -14.06 2.85 -5.76
N GLY A 68 -15.13 3.64 -5.64
CA GLY A 68 -16.31 3.52 -6.50
C GLY A 68 -16.09 4.01 -7.94
N ASP A 69 -15.26 5.04 -8.14
CA ASP A 69 -15.01 5.62 -9.46
C ASP A 69 -13.59 5.36 -10.00
N CYS A 70 -12.70 4.83 -9.17
CA CYS A 70 -11.29 4.52 -9.45
C CYS A 70 -10.48 5.69 -10.03
N ALA A 71 -10.98 6.92 -9.96
CA ALA A 71 -10.30 8.05 -10.57
C ALA A 71 -9.24 8.61 -9.60
N LEU A 72 -8.01 8.77 -10.11
CA LEU A 72 -6.90 9.36 -9.38
C LEU A 72 -7.11 10.88 -9.28
N LYS A 73 -7.81 11.29 -8.21
CA LYS A 73 -8.01 12.68 -7.83
C LYS A 73 -7.42 12.88 -6.45
N ASN A 74 -6.91 14.08 -6.21
CA ASN A 74 -6.48 14.48 -4.87
C ASN A 74 -7.71 14.83 -4.03
N SER A 75 -7.57 14.72 -2.71
CA SER A 75 -8.65 15.02 -1.77
C SER A 75 -8.96 16.50 -1.59
N GLU A 76 -8.18 17.35 -2.24
CA GLU A 76 -8.36 18.81 -2.24
C GLU A 76 -9.50 19.21 -3.18
N GLY A 77 -10.32 20.16 -2.72
CA GLY A 77 -11.32 20.82 -3.54
C GLY A 77 -10.70 21.56 -4.73
N ALA A 78 -11.53 21.95 -5.69
CA ALA A 78 -11.15 22.68 -6.89
C ALA A 78 -10.69 24.12 -6.58
N SER A 79 -9.53 24.28 -5.93
CA SER A 79 -8.87 25.58 -5.71
C SER A 79 -7.51 25.48 -4.98
N GLY A 80 -6.97 24.28 -4.71
CA GLY A 80 -5.68 24.18 -3.99
C GLY A 80 -5.76 24.67 -2.54
N GLU A 81 -6.94 24.58 -1.92
CA GLU A 81 -7.08 24.85 -0.49
C GLU A 81 -6.78 23.60 0.34
N PRO A 82 -5.95 23.73 1.38
CA PRO A 82 -5.61 22.66 2.28
C PRO A 82 -6.85 22.04 2.93
N GLY A 83 -7.06 20.73 2.75
CA GLY A 83 -8.13 19.98 3.42
C GLY A 83 -8.00 20.07 4.96
N PRO A 84 -8.97 19.56 5.75
CA PRO A 84 -9.02 19.75 7.21
C PRO A 84 -7.79 19.22 8.00
N TYR A 85 -6.84 18.55 7.33
CA TYR A 85 -5.57 18.05 7.87
C TYR A 85 -4.31 18.63 7.21
N CYS A 86 -4.43 19.54 6.26
CA CYS A 86 -3.24 20.21 5.71
C CYS A 86 -2.63 21.26 6.64
N ASN A 87 -3.12 21.37 7.88
CA ASN A 87 -2.41 22.03 8.98
C ASN A 87 -1.46 21.06 9.72
N ILE A 88 -1.32 19.81 9.26
CA ILE A 88 -0.31 18.87 9.77
C ILE A 88 1.01 19.19 9.05
N PRO A 89 2.14 19.35 9.77
CA PRO A 89 3.44 19.78 9.22
C PRO A 89 4.07 18.84 8.18
N SER A 90 3.35 17.81 7.73
CA SER A 90 3.73 16.97 6.57
C SER A 90 3.15 17.46 5.24
N CYS A 91 2.21 18.41 5.25
CA CYS A 91 1.66 19.01 4.03
C CYS A 91 2.45 20.24 3.56
N ASP A 92 3.39 20.73 4.38
CA ASP A 92 4.41 21.69 3.98
C ASP A 92 5.57 20.94 3.31
N MET A 93 5.39 20.57 2.04
CA MET A 93 6.52 20.42 1.11
C MET A 93 6.65 21.69 0.27
#